data_AF-A0A9D7ZIL7-F1
#
_entry.id   AF-A0A9D7ZIL7-F1
#
_cell.length_a   1.000
_cell.length_b   1.000
_cell.length_c   1.000
_cell.angle_alpha   90.00
_cell.angle_beta   90.00
_cell.angle_gamma   90.00
#
_symmetry.space_group_name_H-M   'P 1'
#
loop_
_entity.id
_entity.type
_entity.pdbx_description
1 polymer ?
#
loop_
_entity_poly.entity_id
_entity_poly.type
_entity_poly.pdbx_seq_one_letter_code
_entity_poly.pdbx_strand_id
1 'polypeptide(L)'
;MFKFFTQRKWQLWSWIGSFVILSSLWIQVQIDVKINEWFGQFYDMIQKALAAPNSITIEEYWASLLSFITLAGIYVALATIVAFFTAHYLFRWRTAMVEWYHGVYDKARTIEGASQRVQEDTIKFSRIMEGLGTSLIEAIMMIIEFTPILFGLSIGIPILFFGDWNYGLIVGAFIWTIGGTLFLILLGIILRLVGVEYDLQKQEAAYRKLLVIAEDDMTIRPKNINELFDDVRKIHYLSYLRYLYFNLGRIAYLQANVLSAYVFLAPAIVAGLVTLGVMQQIIRAFGRVEGSMQYIFKSWPTIIELASVYKRLREFESKINSSKTIEEKI
;
A
#
# COMPACT_ATOMS: atom_id res chain seq x y z
N MET A 1 14.50 -17.04 7.87
CA MET A 1 13.92 -15.97 7.01
C MET A 1 14.56 -15.90 5.64
N PHE A 2 15.85 -15.54 5.51
CA PHE A 2 16.50 -15.28 4.20
C PHE A 2 17.16 -16.50 3.53
N LYS A 3 16.90 -17.71 4.03
CA LYS A 3 17.46 -18.95 3.46
C LYS A 3 17.04 -19.17 2.00
N PHE A 4 15.88 -18.64 1.61
CA PHE A 4 15.39 -18.67 0.24
C PHE A 4 16.34 -18.01 -0.78
N PHE A 5 16.98 -16.89 -0.41
CA PHE A 5 17.91 -16.17 -1.31
C PHE A 5 19.34 -16.70 -1.26
N THR A 6 19.69 -17.48 -0.22
CA THR A 6 21.07 -17.90 0.06
C THR A 6 21.32 -19.38 -0.25
N GLN A 7 20.29 -20.24 -0.24
CA GLN A 7 20.45 -21.66 -0.53
C GLN A 7 20.41 -21.95 -2.03
N ARG A 8 21.37 -22.74 -2.52
CA ARG A 8 21.53 -23.09 -3.95
C ARG A 8 20.29 -23.74 -4.56
N LYS A 9 19.55 -24.56 -3.80
CA LYS A 9 18.28 -25.18 -4.21
C LYS A 9 17.22 -24.15 -4.64
N TRP A 10 17.22 -22.97 -4.02
CA TRP A 10 16.19 -21.95 -4.21
C TRP A 10 16.65 -20.77 -5.06
N GLN A 11 17.94 -20.65 -5.38
CA GLN A 11 18.52 -19.49 -6.07
C GLN A 11 17.81 -19.12 -7.39
N LEU A 12 17.45 -20.11 -8.21
CA LEU A 12 16.70 -19.86 -9.45
C LEU A 12 15.35 -19.21 -9.14
N TRP A 13 14.58 -19.82 -8.24
CA TRP A 13 13.28 -19.28 -7.84
C TRP A 13 13.40 -17.92 -7.17
N SER A 14 14.40 -17.69 -6.32
CA SER A 14 14.55 -16.44 -5.59
C SER A 14 14.94 -15.29 -6.50
N TRP A 15 16.01 -15.44 -7.29
CA TRP A 15 16.57 -14.34 -8.08
C TRP A 15 15.84 -14.15 -9.40
N ILE A 16 15.62 -15.22 -10.16
CA ILE A 16 14.89 -15.13 -11.43
C ILE A 16 13.42 -14.83 -11.14
N GLY A 17 12.83 -15.42 -10.08
CA GLY A 17 11.47 -15.10 -9.69
C GLY A 17 11.29 -13.64 -9.26
N SER A 18 12.22 -13.09 -8.47
CA SER A 18 12.23 -11.65 -8.16
C SER A 18 12.33 -10.82 -9.43
N PHE A 19 13.24 -11.16 -10.34
CA PHE A 19 13.40 -10.45 -11.60
C PHE A 19 12.13 -10.47 -12.46
N VAL A 20 11.46 -11.61 -12.58
CA VAL A 20 10.20 -11.76 -13.32
C VAL A 20 9.11 -10.88 -12.70
N ILE A 21 8.95 -10.91 -11.37
CA ILE A 21 7.96 -10.09 -10.66
C ILE A 21 8.25 -8.60 -10.88
N LEU A 22 9.48 -8.14 -10.63
CA LEU A 22 9.85 -6.73 -10.78
C LEU A 22 9.75 -6.23 -12.24
N SER A 23 10.15 -7.06 -13.22
CA SER A 23 9.99 -6.73 -14.64
C SER A 23 8.53 -6.67 -15.05
N SER A 24 7.68 -7.50 -14.46
CA SER A 24 6.24 -7.47 -14.73
C SER A 24 5.58 -6.19 -14.21
N LEU A 25 6.05 -5.63 -13.08
CA LEU A 25 5.59 -4.33 -12.59
C LEU A 25 5.91 -3.22 -13.59
N TRP A 26 7.12 -3.23 -14.15
CA TRP A 26 7.49 -2.27 -15.20
C TRP A 26 6.53 -2.34 -16.40
N ILE A 27 6.22 -3.55 -16.88
CA ILE A 27 5.28 -3.73 -18.00
C ILE A 27 3.88 -3.22 -17.62
N GLN A 28 3.41 -3.45 -16.39
CA GLN A 28 2.14 -2.92 -15.92
C GLN A 28 2.12 -1.39 -15.91
N VAL A 29 3.19 -0.74 -15.43
CA VAL A 29 3.32 0.72 -15.47
C VAL A 29 3.31 1.25 -16.91
N GLN A 30 3.98 0.57 -17.84
CA GLN A 30 3.95 0.94 -19.26
C GLN A 30 2.54 0.80 -19.88
N ILE A 31 1.75 -0.19 -19.44
CA ILE A 31 0.35 -0.29 -19.83
C ILE A 31 -0.45 0.88 -19.25
N ASP A 32 -0.20 1.28 -18.01
CA ASP A 32 -0.83 2.46 -17.39
C ASP A 32 -0.52 3.75 -18.17
N VAL A 33 0.72 3.93 -18.66
CA VAL A 33 1.09 5.05 -19.53
C VAL A 33 0.30 5.04 -20.83
N LYS A 34 0.20 3.88 -21.51
CA LYS A 34 -0.59 3.74 -22.74
C LYS A 34 -2.08 3.98 -22.51
N ILE A 35 -2.60 3.55 -21.38
CA ILE A 35 -3.99 3.82 -20.98
C ILE A 35 -4.20 5.32 -20.79
N ASN A 36 -3.24 6.03 -20.18
CA ASN A 36 -3.30 7.48 -20.06
C ASN A 36 -3.34 8.17 -21.43
N GLU A 37 -2.46 7.77 -22.35
CA GLU A 37 -2.45 8.26 -23.73
C GLU A 37 -3.80 8.02 -24.42
N TRP A 38 -4.33 6.79 -24.32
CA TRP A 38 -5.62 6.41 -24.87
C TRP A 38 -6.75 7.28 -24.34
N PHE A 39 -6.78 7.56 -23.03
CA PHE A 39 -7.79 8.45 -22.46
C PHE A 39 -7.73 9.85 -23.07
N GLY A 40 -6.55 10.39 -23.34
CA GLY A 40 -6.45 11.68 -24.03
C GLY A 40 -7.14 11.66 -25.39
N GLN A 41 -6.76 10.70 -26.23
CA GLN A 41 -7.34 10.56 -27.58
C GLN A 41 -8.85 10.32 -27.54
N PHE A 42 -9.30 9.45 -26.65
CA PHE A 42 -10.71 9.13 -26.50
C PHE A 42 -11.52 10.36 -26.08
N TYR A 43 -11.04 11.12 -25.09
CA TYR A 43 -11.78 12.28 -24.61
C TYR A 43 -11.76 13.46 -25.59
N ASP A 44 -10.70 13.63 -26.39
CA ASP A 44 -10.71 14.58 -27.52
C ASP A 44 -11.74 14.17 -28.59
N MET A 45 -11.87 12.87 -28.86
CA MET A 45 -12.92 12.35 -29.76
C MET A 45 -14.32 12.63 -29.20
N ILE A 46 -14.53 12.40 -27.89
CA ILE A 46 -15.81 12.74 -27.22
C ILE A 46 -16.09 14.24 -27.31
N GLN A 47 -15.08 15.09 -27.07
CA GLN A 47 -15.25 16.55 -27.17
C GLN A 47 -15.71 16.96 -28.57
N LYS A 48 -15.11 16.39 -29.63
CA LYS A 48 -15.55 16.63 -31.02
C LYS A 48 -17.00 16.19 -31.24
N ALA A 49 -17.32 14.96 -30.85
CA ALA A 49 -18.66 14.37 -30.99
C ALA A 49 -19.76 15.22 -30.34
N LEU A 50 -19.48 15.78 -29.16
CA LEU A 50 -20.42 16.62 -28.41
C LEU A 50 -20.50 18.05 -28.95
N ALA A 51 -19.44 18.55 -29.61
CA ALA A 51 -19.42 19.91 -30.15
C ALA A 51 -20.26 20.05 -31.43
N ALA A 52 -20.31 19.01 -32.26
CA ALA A 52 -21.07 19.02 -33.51
C ALA A 52 -21.65 17.63 -33.86
N PRO A 53 -22.94 17.53 -34.24
CA PRO A 53 -23.54 16.27 -34.69
C PRO A 53 -22.78 15.69 -35.90
N ASN A 54 -22.63 14.36 -35.94
CA ASN A 54 -21.95 13.62 -37.02
C ASN A 54 -20.49 14.05 -37.28
N SER A 55 -19.83 14.67 -36.30
CA SER A 55 -18.40 15.03 -36.38
C SER A 55 -17.46 13.84 -36.20
N ILE A 56 -17.98 12.72 -35.71
CA ILE A 56 -17.33 11.40 -35.68
C ILE A 56 -18.30 10.35 -36.20
N THR A 57 -17.76 9.24 -36.68
CA THR A 57 -18.54 8.07 -37.09
C THR A 57 -18.78 7.13 -35.90
N ILE A 58 -19.83 6.31 -36.00
CA ILE A 58 -20.10 5.30 -34.96
C ILE A 58 -19.01 4.22 -34.98
N GLU A 59 -18.44 3.94 -36.15
CA GLU A 59 -17.32 3.02 -36.35
C GLU A 59 -16.06 3.49 -35.62
N GLU A 60 -15.70 4.78 -35.72
CA GLU A 60 -14.57 5.37 -34.98
C GLU A 60 -14.75 5.24 -33.46
N TYR A 61 -15.97 5.50 -32.97
CA TYR A 61 -16.29 5.37 -31.55
C TYR A 61 -16.07 3.95 -31.04
N TRP A 62 -16.63 2.95 -31.72
CA TRP A 62 -16.46 1.54 -31.35
C TRP A 62 -15.03 1.06 -31.54
N ALA A 63 -14.32 1.51 -32.57
CA ALA A 63 -12.91 1.20 -32.77
C ALA A 63 -12.04 1.71 -31.60
N SER A 64 -12.33 2.92 -31.10
CA SER A 64 -11.64 3.45 -29.92
C SER A 64 -11.93 2.62 -28.67
N LEU A 65 -13.19 2.21 -28.44
CA LEU A 65 -13.51 1.34 -27.29
C LEU A 65 -12.86 -0.05 -27.40
N LEU A 66 -12.83 -0.63 -28.60
CA LEU A 66 -12.17 -1.91 -28.84
C LEU A 66 -10.66 -1.82 -28.59
N SER A 67 -10.01 -0.71 -28.94
CA SER A 67 -8.58 -0.52 -28.66
C SER A 67 -8.28 -0.38 -27.15
N PHE A 68 -9.24 0.10 -26.34
CA PHE A 68 -9.11 0.02 -24.88
C PHE A 68 -9.23 -1.41 -24.38
N ILE A 69 -10.19 -2.18 -24.91
CA ILE A 69 -10.40 -3.58 -24.51
C ILE A 69 -9.15 -4.41 -24.77
N THR A 70 -8.41 -4.16 -25.85
CA THR A 70 -7.14 -4.88 -26.10
C THR A 70 -6.09 -4.55 -25.05
N LEU A 71 -5.91 -3.28 -24.67
CA LEU A 71 -5.01 -2.89 -23.58
C LEU A 71 -5.41 -3.52 -22.24
N ALA A 72 -6.70 -3.45 -21.90
CA ALA A 72 -7.25 -4.04 -20.68
C ALA A 72 -7.09 -5.57 -20.67
N GLY A 73 -7.30 -6.24 -21.81
CA GLY A 73 -7.10 -7.67 -21.95
C GLY A 73 -5.65 -8.10 -21.73
N ILE A 74 -4.68 -7.35 -22.27
CA ILE A 74 -3.25 -7.58 -22.03
C ILE A 74 -2.93 -7.41 -20.55
N TYR A 75 -3.44 -6.35 -19.92
CA TYR A 75 -3.25 -6.12 -18.48
C TYR A 75 -3.81 -7.27 -17.65
N VAL A 76 -5.06 -7.69 -17.90
CA VAL A 76 -5.71 -8.78 -17.17
C VAL A 76 -4.93 -10.08 -17.32
N ALA A 77 -4.48 -10.41 -18.53
CA ALA A 77 -3.69 -11.61 -18.78
C ALA A 77 -2.36 -11.57 -17.99
N LEU A 78 -1.63 -10.46 -18.09
CA LEU A 78 -0.38 -10.26 -17.37
C LEU A 78 -0.57 -10.32 -15.85
N ALA A 79 -1.50 -9.54 -15.31
CA ALA A 79 -1.79 -9.48 -13.88
C ALA A 79 -2.19 -10.85 -13.32
N THR A 80 -2.99 -11.62 -14.07
CA THR A 80 -3.40 -12.98 -13.67
C THR A 80 -2.20 -13.92 -13.60
N ILE A 81 -1.34 -13.93 -14.62
CA ILE A 81 -0.14 -14.77 -14.67
C ILE A 81 0.83 -14.40 -13.54
N VAL A 82 1.05 -13.10 -13.32
CA VAL A 82 1.92 -12.59 -12.26
C VAL A 82 1.37 -12.95 -10.89
N ALA A 83 0.07 -12.76 -10.64
CA ALA A 83 -0.54 -13.13 -9.35
C ALA A 83 -0.38 -14.63 -9.05
N PHE A 84 -0.61 -15.49 -10.04
CA PHE A 84 -0.37 -16.93 -9.93
C PHE A 84 1.10 -17.24 -9.64
N PHE A 85 2.02 -16.63 -10.38
CA PHE A 85 3.45 -16.81 -10.20
C PHE A 85 3.93 -16.34 -8.81
N THR A 86 3.49 -15.16 -8.37
CA THR A 86 3.82 -14.60 -7.05
C THR A 86 3.31 -15.49 -5.91
N ALA A 87 2.11 -16.08 -6.02
CA ALA A 87 1.62 -17.04 -5.04
C ALA A 87 2.56 -18.27 -4.91
N HIS A 88 3.05 -18.78 -6.05
CA HIS A 88 3.99 -19.90 -6.12
C HIS A 88 5.38 -19.53 -5.59
N TYR A 89 5.83 -18.31 -5.87
CA TYR A 89 7.07 -17.75 -5.37
C TYR A 89 7.05 -17.62 -3.84
N LEU A 90 6.00 -17.02 -3.29
CA LEU A 90 5.80 -16.85 -1.85
C LEU A 90 5.70 -18.19 -1.12
N PHE A 91 4.99 -19.16 -1.69
CA PHE A 91 4.92 -20.50 -1.12
C PHE A 91 6.31 -21.14 -1.02
N ARG A 92 7.14 -21.05 -2.07
CA ARG A 92 8.51 -21.60 -2.07
C ARG A 92 9.43 -20.88 -1.10
N TRP A 93 9.29 -19.56 -0.97
CA TRP A 93 10.01 -18.82 0.07
C TRP A 93 9.62 -19.34 1.46
N ARG A 94 8.32 -19.53 1.71
CA ARG A 94 7.85 -20.14 2.95
C ARG A 94 8.40 -21.56 3.13
N THR A 95 8.39 -22.40 2.10
CA THR A 95 8.98 -23.75 2.14
C THR A 95 10.44 -23.70 2.55
N ALA A 96 11.25 -22.81 1.99
CA ALA A 96 12.66 -22.67 2.35
C ALA A 96 12.86 -22.27 3.83
N MET A 97 11.96 -21.45 4.38
CA MET A 97 11.98 -21.12 5.82
C MET A 97 11.62 -22.35 6.67
N VAL A 98 10.53 -23.02 6.33
CA VAL A 98 10.01 -24.20 7.05
C VAL A 98 10.99 -25.37 7.01
N GLU A 99 11.63 -25.64 5.86
CA GLU A 99 12.67 -26.67 5.73
C GLU A 99 13.82 -26.46 6.72
N TRP A 100 14.27 -25.21 6.89
CA TRP A 100 15.29 -24.90 7.88
C TRP A 100 14.81 -25.12 9.31
N TYR A 101 13.60 -24.67 9.64
CA TYR A 101 13.02 -24.86 10.98
C TYR A 101 12.83 -26.34 11.33
N HIS A 102 12.44 -27.18 10.37
CA HIS A 102 12.39 -28.64 10.57
C HIS A 102 13.77 -29.25 10.78
N GLY A 103 14.80 -28.77 10.08
CA GLY A 103 16.18 -29.21 10.28
C GLY A 103 16.75 -28.89 11.68
N VAL A 104 16.10 -28.01 12.43
CA VAL A 104 16.47 -27.64 13.81
C VAL A 104 15.33 -27.90 14.79
N TYR A 105 14.43 -28.84 14.46
CA TYR A 105 13.19 -29.08 15.20
C TYR A 105 13.41 -29.36 16.69
N ASP A 106 14.40 -30.18 17.04
CA ASP A 106 14.68 -30.55 18.43
C ASP A 106 15.02 -29.35 19.31
N LYS A 107 15.58 -28.30 18.71
CA LYS A 107 15.91 -27.03 19.38
C LYS A 107 14.76 -26.04 19.29
N ALA A 108 14.08 -25.99 18.15
CA ALA A 108 12.96 -25.09 17.94
C ALA A 108 11.80 -25.40 18.90
N ARG A 109 11.50 -26.69 19.12
CA ARG A 109 10.36 -27.13 19.95
C ARG A 109 10.46 -26.73 21.43
N THR A 110 11.66 -26.44 21.92
CA THR A 110 11.87 -26.03 23.33
C THR A 110 11.66 -24.54 23.54
N ILE A 111 11.43 -23.77 22.47
CA ILE A 111 11.19 -22.34 22.54
C ILE A 111 9.68 -22.09 22.51
N GLU A 112 9.20 -21.33 23.49
CA GLU A 112 7.79 -20.96 23.60
C GLU A 112 7.26 -20.32 22.31
N GLY A 113 6.08 -20.77 21.85
CA GLY A 113 5.43 -20.26 20.65
C GLY A 113 6.07 -20.69 19.32
N ALA A 114 6.97 -21.69 19.32
CA ALA A 114 7.65 -22.15 18.10
C ALA A 114 6.69 -22.52 16.96
N SER A 115 5.58 -23.22 17.25
CA SER A 115 4.56 -23.57 16.25
C SER A 115 3.96 -22.33 15.59
N GLN A 116 3.63 -21.30 16.38
CA GLN A 116 3.13 -20.03 15.88
C GLN A 116 4.16 -19.31 15.00
N ARG A 117 5.44 -19.27 15.43
CA ARG A 117 6.51 -18.64 14.64
C ARG A 117 6.68 -19.32 13.28
N VAL A 118 6.73 -20.65 13.28
CA VAL A 118 6.95 -21.44 12.06
C VAL A 118 5.74 -21.35 11.13
N GLN A 119 4.51 -21.38 11.66
CA GLN A 119 3.30 -21.43 10.84
C GLN A 119 2.79 -20.03 10.45
N GLU A 120 2.53 -19.13 11.41
CA GLU A 120 1.90 -17.84 11.14
C GLU A 120 2.92 -16.78 10.71
N ASP A 121 3.99 -16.61 11.47
CA ASP A 121 4.93 -15.51 11.24
C ASP A 121 5.70 -15.67 9.94
N THR A 122 6.03 -16.90 9.51
CA THR A 122 6.67 -17.13 8.20
C THR A 122 5.78 -16.75 7.01
N ILE A 123 4.47 -17.02 7.12
CA ILE A 123 3.48 -16.60 6.11
C ILE A 123 3.41 -15.07 6.07
N LYS A 124 3.18 -14.45 7.24
CA LYS A 124 3.06 -12.99 7.35
C LYS A 124 4.31 -12.30 6.84
N PHE A 125 5.49 -12.77 7.23
CA PHE A 125 6.75 -12.20 6.80
C PHE A 125 6.89 -12.18 5.28
N SER A 126 6.74 -13.33 4.62
CA SER A 126 6.92 -13.43 3.17
C SER A 126 5.89 -12.61 2.39
N ARG A 127 4.61 -12.67 2.79
CA ARG A 127 3.53 -11.89 2.14
C ARG A 127 3.70 -10.38 2.31
N ILE A 128 3.98 -9.93 3.53
CA ILE A 128 4.13 -8.50 3.80
C ILE A 128 5.38 -7.96 3.12
N MET A 129 6.50 -8.70 3.17
CA MET A 129 7.75 -8.27 2.53
C MET A 129 7.61 -8.17 1.01
N GLU A 130 6.93 -9.11 0.37
CA GLU A 130 6.65 -9.04 -1.06
C GLU A 130 5.70 -7.89 -1.38
N GLY A 131 4.55 -7.78 -0.72
CA GLY A 131 3.57 -6.73 -1.00
C GLY A 131 4.13 -5.32 -0.80
N LEU A 132 4.87 -5.07 0.29
CA LEU A 132 5.57 -3.79 0.50
C LEU A 132 6.68 -3.57 -0.54
N GLY A 133 7.42 -4.62 -0.89
CA GLY A 133 8.49 -4.52 -1.88
C GLY A 133 7.97 -4.17 -3.27
N THR A 134 6.95 -4.88 -3.75
CA THR A 134 6.37 -4.67 -5.08
C THR A 134 5.68 -3.31 -5.18
N SER A 135 4.87 -2.94 -4.19
CA SER A 135 4.21 -1.62 -4.18
C SER A 135 5.17 -0.45 -4.03
N LEU A 136 6.29 -0.59 -3.32
CA LEU A 136 7.35 0.44 -3.28
C LEU A 136 7.97 0.64 -4.66
N ILE A 137 8.35 -0.46 -5.33
CA ILE A 137 8.98 -0.40 -6.65
C ILE A 137 8.00 0.16 -7.68
N GLU A 138 6.74 -0.28 -7.65
CA GLU A 138 5.67 0.28 -8.49
C GLU A 138 5.52 1.78 -8.25
N ALA A 139 5.43 2.25 -7.00
CA ALA A 139 5.32 3.69 -6.71
C ALA A 139 6.51 4.49 -7.26
N ILE A 140 7.74 3.97 -7.17
CA ILE A 140 8.93 4.61 -7.75
C ILE A 140 8.81 4.67 -9.29
N MET A 141 8.45 3.57 -9.94
CA MET A 141 8.28 3.52 -11.40
C MET A 141 7.18 4.47 -11.88
N MET A 142 6.06 4.55 -11.15
CA MET A 142 4.97 5.48 -11.45
C MET A 142 5.44 6.94 -11.35
N ILE A 143 6.25 7.30 -10.35
CA ILE A 143 6.83 8.64 -10.27
C ILE A 143 7.76 8.91 -11.46
N ILE A 144 8.62 7.95 -11.81
CA ILE A 144 9.59 8.08 -12.92
C ILE A 144 8.88 8.27 -14.26
N GLU A 145 7.79 7.54 -14.51
CA GLU A 145 7.06 7.58 -15.78
C GLU A 145 6.06 8.74 -15.86
N PHE A 146 5.28 8.98 -14.81
CA PHE A 146 4.21 9.98 -14.85
C PHE A 146 4.68 11.39 -14.55
N THR A 147 5.80 11.61 -13.86
CA THR A 147 6.31 12.97 -13.63
C THR A 147 6.74 13.66 -14.93
N PRO A 148 7.50 13.03 -15.84
CA PRO A 148 7.82 13.60 -17.15
C PRO A 148 6.59 13.80 -18.04
N ILE A 149 5.64 12.86 -18.02
CA ILE A 149 4.37 13.01 -18.76
C ILE A 149 3.61 14.23 -18.25
N LEU A 150 3.46 14.36 -16.92
CA LEU A 150 2.81 15.50 -16.29
C LEU A 150 3.51 16.81 -16.64
N PHE A 151 4.85 16.82 -16.61
CA PHE A 151 5.65 17.96 -17.03
C PHE A 151 5.33 18.37 -18.46
N GLY A 152 5.49 17.43 -19.41
CA GLY A 152 5.31 17.68 -20.84
C GLY A 152 3.91 18.19 -21.18
N LEU A 153 2.88 17.62 -20.55
CA LEU A 153 1.50 18.07 -20.74
C LEU A 153 1.21 19.44 -20.11
N SER A 154 1.98 19.87 -19.12
CA SER A 154 1.80 21.17 -18.45
C SER A 154 2.53 22.35 -19.11
N ILE A 155 3.38 22.10 -20.11
CA ILE A 155 4.15 23.16 -20.77
C ILE A 155 3.20 24.13 -21.47
N GLY A 156 3.34 25.43 -21.16
CA GLY A 156 2.54 26.49 -21.77
C GLY A 156 1.09 26.58 -21.25
N ILE A 157 0.76 25.88 -20.17
CA ILE A 157 -0.56 25.93 -19.53
C ILE A 157 -0.47 26.80 -18.26
N PRO A 158 -1.32 27.83 -18.10
CA PRO A 158 -1.34 28.64 -16.88
C PRO A 158 -1.91 27.83 -15.71
N ILE A 159 -1.11 27.68 -14.65
CA ILE A 159 -1.47 26.92 -13.44
C ILE A 159 -1.87 27.89 -12.32
N LEU A 160 -2.97 27.58 -11.62
CA LEU A 160 -3.42 28.37 -10.47
C LEU A 160 -2.30 28.46 -9.41
N PHE A 161 -2.09 29.66 -8.86
CA PHE A 161 -0.99 30.02 -7.95
C PHE A 161 0.42 30.09 -8.55
N PHE A 162 0.66 29.54 -9.74
CA PHE A 162 2.00 29.46 -10.35
C PHE A 162 2.13 30.16 -11.71
N GLY A 163 1.03 30.60 -12.32
CA GLY A 163 1.04 31.27 -13.62
C GLY A 163 1.60 30.38 -14.72
N ASP A 164 2.41 30.95 -15.60
CA ASP A 164 3.02 30.25 -16.77
C ASP A 164 4.30 29.49 -16.41
N TRP A 165 4.57 29.27 -15.12
CA TRP A 165 5.73 28.50 -14.70
C TRP A 165 5.57 27.03 -15.06
N ASN A 166 6.43 26.53 -15.97
CA ASN A 166 6.37 25.16 -16.50
C ASN A 166 6.39 24.03 -15.46
N TYR A 167 6.83 24.30 -14.22
CA TYR A 167 6.86 23.30 -13.14
C TYR A 167 5.67 23.43 -12.18
N GLY A 168 4.78 24.40 -12.39
CA GLY A 168 3.71 24.76 -11.44
C GLY A 168 2.82 23.59 -11.07
N LEU A 169 2.47 22.74 -12.04
CA LEU A 169 1.59 21.61 -11.78
C LEU A 169 2.28 20.47 -10.98
N ILE A 170 3.54 20.18 -11.30
CA ILE A 170 4.34 19.21 -10.55
C ILE A 170 4.52 19.68 -9.12
N VAL A 171 4.95 20.94 -8.95
CA VAL A 171 5.15 21.54 -7.62
C VAL A 171 3.83 21.60 -6.85
N GLY A 172 2.72 21.89 -7.52
CA GLY A 172 1.37 21.78 -6.96
C GLY A 172 1.07 20.37 -6.45
N ALA A 173 1.40 19.32 -7.22
CA ALA A 173 1.26 17.93 -6.80
C ALA A 173 2.10 17.60 -5.57
N PHE A 174 3.36 18.05 -5.53
CA PHE A 174 4.24 17.89 -4.37
C PHE A 174 3.67 18.56 -3.12
N ILE A 175 3.29 19.83 -3.23
CA ILE A 175 2.72 20.60 -2.11
C ILE A 175 1.43 19.97 -1.61
N TRP A 176 0.56 19.54 -2.52
CA TRP A 176 -0.71 18.92 -2.15
C TRP A 176 -0.50 17.58 -1.43
N THR A 177 0.42 16.75 -1.94
CA THR A 177 0.75 15.45 -1.34
C THR A 177 1.37 15.59 0.04
N ILE A 178 2.39 16.43 0.16
CA ILE A 178 3.11 16.68 1.42
C ILE A 178 2.19 17.41 2.40
N GLY A 179 1.45 18.42 1.95
CA GLY A 179 0.51 19.17 2.77
C GLY A 179 -0.60 18.28 3.33
N GLY A 180 -1.22 17.44 2.50
CA GLY A 180 -2.21 16.48 2.94
C GLY A 180 -1.69 15.46 3.94
N THR A 181 -0.48 14.97 3.71
CA THR A 181 0.24 14.10 4.65
C THR A 181 0.44 14.78 6.00
N LEU A 182 1.03 15.98 6.01
CA LEU A 182 1.30 16.74 7.23
C LEU A 182 0.00 17.06 7.97
N PHE A 183 -1.06 17.38 7.24
CA PHE A 183 -2.40 17.59 7.78
C PHE A 183 -2.91 16.34 8.52
N LEU A 184 -2.81 15.14 7.93
CA LEU A 184 -3.24 13.90 8.59
C LEU A 184 -2.39 13.57 9.83
N ILE A 185 -1.08 13.78 9.76
CA ILE A 185 -0.18 13.58 10.91
C ILE A 185 -0.58 14.52 12.06
N LEU A 186 -0.72 15.81 11.76
CA LEU A 186 -1.10 16.83 12.73
C LEU A 186 -2.47 16.52 13.34
N LEU A 187 -3.44 16.10 12.53
CA LEU A 187 -4.76 15.67 13.02
C LEU A 187 -4.64 14.45 13.95
N GLY A 188 -3.81 13.46 13.62
CA GLY A 188 -3.55 12.29 14.46
C GLY A 188 -2.87 12.62 15.79
N ILE A 189 -1.96 13.60 15.79
CA ILE A 189 -1.30 14.11 17.00
C ILE A 189 -2.30 14.88 17.89
N ILE A 190 -3.08 15.80 17.32
CA ILE A 190 -4.08 16.60 18.04
C ILE A 190 -5.12 15.69 18.71
N LEU A 191 -5.61 14.69 17.98
CA LEU A 191 -6.56 13.71 18.50
C LEU A 191 -5.91 12.68 19.43
N ARG A 192 -4.58 12.72 19.60
CA ARG A 192 -3.78 11.80 20.43
C ARG A 192 -4.13 10.34 20.14
N LEU A 193 -4.16 9.95 18.86
CA LEU A 193 -4.55 8.60 18.44
C LEU A 193 -3.61 7.53 19.01
N VAL A 194 -2.30 7.77 18.95
CA VAL A 194 -1.29 6.87 19.53
C VAL A 194 -1.50 6.66 21.03
N GLY A 195 -1.84 7.74 21.75
CA GLY A 195 -2.09 7.68 23.19
C GLY A 195 -3.31 6.81 23.52
N VAL A 196 -4.39 6.93 22.75
CA VAL A 196 -5.58 6.09 22.96
C VAL A 196 -5.33 4.65 22.65
N GLU A 197 -4.60 4.35 21.57
CA GLU A 197 -4.29 2.97 21.22
C GLU A 197 -3.47 2.29 22.32
N TYR A 198 -2.52 3.03 22.91
CA TYR A 198 -1.75 2.56 24.06
C TYR A 198 -2.65 2.32 25.29
N ASP A 199 -3.52 3.28 25.63
CA ASP A 199 -4.45 3.14 26.75
C ASP A 199 -5.42 1.97 26.55
N LEU A 200 -5.89 1.74 25.31
CA LEU A 200 -6.74 0.62 24.93
C LEU A 200 -6.03 -0.71 25.16
N GLN A 201 -4.80 -0.86 24.64
CA GLN A 201 -3.98 -2.06 24.87
C GLN A 201 -3.72 -2.30 26.35
N LYS A 202 -3.49 -1.25 27.14
CA LYS A 202 -3.28 -1.34 28.58
C LYS A 202 -4.54 -1.88 29.30
N GLN A 203 -5.73 -1.37 28.98
CA GLN A 203 -6.97 -1.83 29.60
C GLN A 203 -7.35 -3.26 29.17
N GLU A 204 -7.18 -3.60 27.89
CA GLU A 204 -7.37 -4.97 27.37
C GLU A 204 -6.42 -5.98 28.04
N ALA A 205 -5.15 -5.59 28.24
CA ALA A 205 -4.18 -6.43 28.94
C ALA A 205 -4.52 -6.61 30.42
N ALA A 206 -5.00 -5.57 31.10
CA ALA A 206 -5.46 -5.65 32.48
C ALA A 206 -6.67 -6.59 32.61
N TYR A 207 -7.65 -6.48 31.70
CA TYR A 207 -8.80 -7.37 31.62
C TYR A 207 -8.37 -8.82 31.40
N ARG A 208 -7.48 -9.07 30.42
CA ARG A 208 -6.92 -10.41 30.16
C ARG A 208 -6.23 -11.00 31.39
N LYS A 209 -5.44 -10.20 32.12
CA LYS A 209 -4.77 -10.65 33.33
C LYS A 209 -5.76 -11.12 34.40
N LEU A 210 -6.89 -10.42 34.55
CA LEU A 210 -7.93 -10.81 35.51
C LEU A 210 -8.62 -12.12 35.12
N LEU A 211 -8.85 -12.35 33.83
CA LEU A 211 -9.41 -13.62 33.35
C LEU A 211 -8.47 -14.80 33.62
N VAL A 212 -7.17 -14.65 33.39
CA VAL A 212 -6.17 -15.70 33.69
C VAL A 212 -6.15 -16.02 35.18
N ILE A 213 -6.19 -15.00 36.05
CA ILE A 213 -6.24 -15.22 37.51
C ILE A 213 -7.52 -15.97 37.92
N ALA A 214 -8.66 -15.64 37.31
CA ALA A 214 -9.94 -16.32 37.59
C ALA A 214 -9.99 -17.76 37.01
N GLU A 215 -9.20 -18.06 35.98
CA GLU A 215 -9.01 -19.41 35.44
C GLU A 215 -8.14 -20.27 36.38
N ASP A 216 -7.06 -19.69 36.90
CA ASP A 216 -6.10 -20.39 37.77
C ASP A 216 -6.61 -20.60 39.21
N ASP A 217 -7.46 -19.70 39.72
CA ASP A 217 -7.99 -19.76 41.09
C ASP A 217 -9.53 -19.86 41.11
N MET A 218 -10.04 -21.07 41.34
CA MET A 218 -11.47 -21.37 41.43
C MET A 218 -12.19 -20.69 42.61
N THR A 219 -11.47 -20.06 43.53
CA THR A 219 -12.08 -19.32 44.66
C THR A 219 -12.36 -17.84 44.33
N ILE A 220 -11.77 -17.32 43.26
CA ILE A 220 -11.97 -15.95 42.80
C ILE A 220 -13.21 -15.90 41.92
N ARG A 221 -14.34 -15.47 42.50
CA ARG A 221 -15.54 -15.19 41.70
C ARG A 221 -15.28 -13.96 40.81
N PRO A 222 -15.37 -14.05 39.48
CA PRO A 222 -15.23 -12.89 38.63
C PRO A 222 -16.27 -11.84 39.03
N LYS A 223 -15.82 -10.59 39.21
CA LYS A 223 -16.73 -9.44 39.39
C LYS A 223 -17.76 -9.43 38.26
N ASN A 224 -18.93 -8.84 38.50
CA ASN A 224 -19.93 -8.68 37.44
C ASN A 224 -19.29 -8.08 36.19
N ILE A 225 -19.69 -8.53 35.00
CA ILE A 225 -19.07 -8.08 33.73
C ILE A 225 -19.10 -6.55 33.57
N ASN A 226 -20.12 -5.91 34.15
CA ASN A 226 -20.24 -4.45 34.19
C ASN A 226 -19.20 -3.74 35.05
N GLU A 227 -18.56 -4.42 36.00
CA GLU A 227 -17.43 -3.87 36.77
C GLU A 227 -16.09 -4.26 36.16
N LEU A 228 -16.03 -5.47 35.58
CA LEU A 228 -14.79 -6.03 35.03
C LEU A 228 -14.42 -5.43 33.67
N PHE A 229 -15.42 -5.10 32.86
CA PHE A 229 -15.25 -4.70 31.46
C PHE A 229 -15.53 -3.20 31.22
N ASP A 230 -15.92 -2.44 32.25
CA ASP A 230 -16.32 -1.04 32.09
C ASP A 230 -15.19 -0.14 31.60
N ASP A 231 -14.00 -0.33 32.15
CA ASP A 231 -12.82 0.45 31.77
C ASP A 231 -12.41 0.17 30.32
N VAL A 232 -12.57 -1.08 29.87
CA VAL A 232 -12.40 -1.48 28.47
C VAL A 232 -13.46 -0.77 27.59
N ARG A 233 -14.75 -0.81 27.97
CA ARG A 233 -15.80 -0.10 27.22
C ARG A 233 -15.53 1.40 27.11
N LYS A 234 -15.17 2.05 28.21
CA LYS A 234 -14.89 3.50 28.26
C LYS A 234 -13.77 3.89 27.30
N ILE A 235 -12.66 3.15 27.30
CA ILE A 235 -11.54 3.47 26.41
C ILE A 235 -11.87 3.20 24.94
N HIS A 236 -12.66 2.14 24.64
CA HIS A 236 -13.16 1.89 23.29
C HIS A 236 -14.08 3.02 22.80
N TYR A 237 -15.03 3.50 23.62
CA TYR A 237 -15.88 4.63 23.22
C TYR A 237 -15.11 5.92 22.97
N LEU A 238 -14.10 6.21 23.81
CA LEU A 238 -13.19 7.34 23.58
C LEU A 238 -12.40 7.16 22.27
N SER A 239 -11.94 5.94 21.99
CA SER A 239 -11.28 5.58 20.73
C SER A 239 -12.17 5.81 19.53
N TYR A 240 -13.40 5.29 19.56
CA TYR A 240 -14.38 5.47 18.49
C TYR A 240 -14.63 6.94 18.20
N LEU A 241 -14.79 7.77 19.23
CA LEU A 241 -15.02 9.20 19.05
C LEU A 241 -13.80 9.90 18.40
N ARG A 242 -12.57 9.58 18.81
CA ARG A 242 -11.38 10.18 18.22
C ARG A 242 -11.16 9.71 16.77
N TYR A 243 -11.38 8.42 16.50
CA TYR A 243 -11.33 7.89 15.15
C TYR A 243 -12.45 8.43 14.25
N LEU A 244 -13.63 8.77 14.80
CA LEU A 244 -14.69 9.46 14.06
C LEU A 244 -14.20 10.80 13.52
N TYR A 245 -13.63 11.66 14.39
CA TYR A 245 -13.09 12.97 13.96
C TYR A 245 -11.90 12.83 13.02
N PHE A 246 -11.00 11.89 13.29
CA PHE A 246 -9.88 11.61 12.39
C PHE A 246 -10.36 11.16 11.01
N ASN A 247 -11.31 10.23 10.96
CA ASN A 247 -11.86 9.72 9.71
C ASN A 247 -12.64 10.79 8.95
N LEU A 248 -13.35 11.69 9.64
CA LEU A 248 -13.99 12.83 9.00
C LEU A 248 -12.95 13.69 8.25
N GLY A 249 -11.85 14.05 8.92
CA GLY A 249 -10.76 14.82 8.29
C GLY A 249 -10.06 14.05 7.17
N ARG A 250 -9.78 12.75 7.38
CA ARG A 250 -9.17 11.86 6.38
C ARG A 250 -10.03 11.72 5.13
N ILE A 251 -11.31 11.43 5.29
CA ILE A 251 -12.24 11.24 4.17
C ILE A 251 -12.44 12.58 3.44
N ALA A 252 -12.61 13.68 4.17
CA ALA A 252 -12.72 15.01 3.56
C ALA A 252 -11.48 15.37 2.73
N TYR A 253 -10.27 15.10 3.24
CA TYR A 253 -9.04 15.27 2.49
C TYR A 253 -9.02 14.42 1.21
N LEU A 254 -9.38 13.13 1.29
CA LEU A 254 -9.42 12.25 0.12
C LEU A 254 -10.43 12.72 -0.93
N GLN A 255 -11.59 13.26 -0.52
CA GLN A 255 -12.56 13.83 -1.46
C GLN A 255 -12.05 15.13 -2.08
N ALA A 256 -11.41 16.01 -1.30
CA ALA A 256 -10.78 17.21 -1.82
C ALA A 256 -9.65 16.87 -2.81
N ASN A 257 -8.91 15.78 -2.57
CA ASN A 257 -7.83 15.33 -3.44
C ASN A 257 -8.31 15.02 -4.87
N VAL A 258 -9.51 14.46 -5.02
CA VAL A 258 -10.12 14.17 -6.34
C VAL A 258 -10.25 15.45 -7.20
N LEU A 259 -10.43 16.61 -6.56
CA LEU A 259 -10.61 17.90 -7.23
C LEU A 259 -9.31 18.71 -7.36
N SER A 260 -8.22 18.31 -6.70
CA SER A 260 -6.98 19.08 -6.61
C SER A 260 -6.41 19.45 -7.98
N ALA A 261 -6.31 18.49 -8.90
CA ALA A 261 -5.84 18.73 -10.26
C ALA A 261 -6.73 19.72 -11.03
N TYR A 262 -8.07 19.63 -10.86
CA TYR A 262 -9.00 20.57 -11.48
C TYR A 262 -8.82 21.99 -10.95
N VAL A 263 -8.58 22.14 -9.64
CA VAL A 263 -8.30 23.44 -9.01
C VAL A 263 -7.02 24.04 -9.59
N PHE A 264 -5.93 23.28 -9.69
CA PHE A 264 -4.68 23.76 -10.30
C PHE A 264 -4.85 24.14 -11.78
N LEU A 265 -5.65 23.39 -12.53
CA LEU A 265 -5.91 23.66 -13.96
C LEU A 265 -6.98 24.71 -14.22
N ALA A 266 -7.66 25.23 -13.19
CA ALA A 266 -8.84 26.09 -13.36
C ALA A 266 -8.62 27.28 -14.31
N PRO A 267 -7.50 28.05 -14.25
CA PRO A 267 -7.26 29.15 -15.18
C PRO A 267 -7.23 28.70 -16.64
N ALA A 268 -6.55 27.60 -16.92
CA ALA A 268 -6.40 27.07 -18.27
C ALA A 268 -7.70 26.48 -18.83
N ILE A 269 -8.48 25.81 -17.98
CA ILE A 269 -9.81 25.28 -18.34
C ILE A 269 -10.75 26.43 -18.70
N VAL A 270 -10.83 27.45 -17.84
CA VAL A 270 -11.73 28.60 -18.06
C VAL A 270 -11.32 29.41 -19.29
N ALA A 271 -10.02 29.52 -19.56
CA ALA A 271 -9.49 30.19 -20.75
C ALA A 271 -9.62 29.36 -22.05
N GLY A 272 -10.06 28.10 -21.97
CA GLY A 272 -10.19 27.22 -23.14
C GLY A 272 -8.86 26.83 -23.78
N LEU A 273 -7.76 26.86 -23.03
CA LEU A 273 -6.40 26.62 -23.53
C LEU A 273 -6.03 25.13 -23.60
N VAL A 274 -6.89 24.25 -23.08
CA VAL A 274 -6.64 22.83 -22.94
C VAL A 274 -7.81 22.04 -23.49
N THR A 275 -7.52 21.00 -24.27
CA THR A 275 -8.57 20.08 -24.74
C THR A 275 -9.03 19.16 -23.62
N LEU A 276 -10.20 18.56 -23.77
CA LEU A 276 -10.73 17.60 -22.81
C LEU A 276 -9.78 16.40 -22.65
N GLY A 277 -9.16 15.95 -23.73
CA GLY A 277 -8.16 14.88 -23.72
C GLY A 277 -6.93 15.22 -22.90
N VAL A 278 -6.29 16.35 -23.18
CA VAL A 278 -5.11 16.80 -22.42
C VAL A 278 -5.45 17.00 -20.95
N MET A 279 -6.60 17.60 -20.63
CA MET A 279 -7.06 17.75 -19.25
C MET A 279 -7.18 16.39 -18.54
N GLN A 280 -7.77 15.39 -19.19
CA GLN A 280 -7.93 14.04 -18.63
C GLN A 280 -6.60 13.33 -18.42
N GLN A 281 -5.65 13.49 -19.34
CA GLN A 281 -4.30 12.96 -19.19
C GLN A 281 -3.58 13.60 -18.01
N ILE A 282 -3.70 14.91 -17.86
CA ILE A 282 -3.10 15.65 -16.76
C ILE A 282 -3.67 15.18 -15.41
N ILE A 283 -5.00 15.11 -15.27
CA ILE A 283 -5.64 14.72 -14.01
C ILE A 283 -5.22 13.31 -13.59
N ARG A 284 -5.17 12.37 -14.54
CA ARG A 284 -4.70 11.00 -14.28
C ARG A 284 -3.23 10.97 -13.90
N ALA A 285 -2.37 11.64 -14.66
CA ALA A 285 -0.94 11.70 -14.37
C ALA A 285 -0.65 12.34 -13.00
N PHE A 286 -1.35 13.43 -12.67
CA PHE A 286 -1.30 14.07 -11.36
C PHE A 286 -1.66 13.09 -10.25
N GLY A 287 -2.79 12.39 -10.39
CA GLY A 287 -3.24 11.39 -9.40
C GLY A 287 -2.28 10.21 -9.26
N ARG A 288 -1.61 9.78 -10.34
CA ARG A 288 -0.58 8.73 -10.28
C ARG A 288 0.67 9.21 -9.52
N VAL A 289 1.15 10.42 -9.76
CA VAL A 289 2.29 11.01 -9.04
C VAL A 289 1.97 11.20 -7.56
N GLU A 290 0.85 11.86 -7.25
CA GLU A 290 0.38 12.11 -5.88
C GLU A 290 0.17 10.80 -5.11
N GLY A 291 -0.54 9.86 -5.71
CA GLY A 291 -0.85 8.58 -5.09
C GLY A 291 0.40 7.76 -4.74
N SER A 292 1.43 7.83 -5.59
CA SER A 292 2.71 7.13 -5.42
C SER A 292 3.57 7.78 -4.33
N MET A 293 3.59 9.11 -4.25
CA MET A 293 4.29 9.83 -3.20
C MET A 293 3.73 9.53 -1.80
N GLN A 294 2.45 9.18 -1.70
CA GLN A 294 1.82 8.76 -0.43
C GLN A 294 2.11 7.32 -0.01
N TYR A 295 2.92 6.57 -0.77
CA TYR A 295 3.21 5.16 -0.50
C TYR A 295 3.59 4.90 0.97
N ILE A 296 4.54 5.66 1.51
CA ILE A 296 5.03 5.46 2.90
C ILE A 296 3.89 5.58 3.92
N PHE A 297 3.00 6.56 3.73
CA PHE A 297 1.89 6.80 4.64
C PHE A 297 0.81 5.73 4.54
N LYS A 298 0.46 5.33 3.30
CA LYS A 298 -0.51 4.25 3.05
C LYS A 298 -0.02 2.91 3.61
N SER A 299 1.28 2.66 3.48
CA SER A 299 1.91 1.41 3.89
C SER A 299 2.36 1.38 5.35
N TRP A 300 2.22 2.48 6.10
CA TRP A 300 2.74 2.60 7.47
C TRP A 300 2.27 1.48 8.42
N PRO A 301 0.97 1.15 8.53
CA PRO A 301 0.52 0.06 9.40
C PRO A 301 1.16 -1.29 9.04
N THR A 302 1.28 -1.56 7.73
CA THR A 302 1.86 -2.78 7.19
C THR A 302 3.38 -2.85 7.44
N ILE A 303 4.09 -1.72 7.38
CA ILE A 303 5.52 -1.61 7.74
C ILE A 303 5.72 -1.94 9.23
N ILE A 304 4.85 -1.43 10.11
CA ILE A 304 4.90 -1.74 11.55
C ILE A 304 4.63 -3.23 11.79
N GLU A 305 3.67 -3.82 11.08
CA GLU A 305 3.41 -5.26 11.15
C GLU A 305 4.64 -6.07 10.70
N LEU A 306 5.27 -5.70 9.59
CA LEU A 306 6.51 -6.33 9.11
C LEU A 306 7.61 -6.26 10.17
N ALA A 307 7.85 -5.08 10.74
CA ALA A 307 8.88 -4.89 11.76
C ALA A 307 8.63 -5.77 12.99
N SER A 308 7.36 -5.89 13.40
CA SER A 308 6.95 -6.75 14.51
C SER A 308 7.19 -8.23 14.21
N VAL A 309 6.77 -8.72 13.03
CA VAL A 309 7.00 -10.12 12.59
C VAL A 309 8.50 -10.40 12.46
N TYR A 310 9.25 -9.49 11.83
CA TYR A 310 10.70 -9.60 11.64
C TYR A 310 11.43 -9.72 12.98
N LYS A 311 11.11 -8.86 13.96
CA LYS A 311 11.69 -8.92 15.30
C LYS A 311 11.45 -10.29 15.96
N ARG A 312 10.21 -10.78 15.94
CA ARG A 312 9.84 -12.07 16.55
C ARG A 312 10.56 -13.25 15.90
N LEU A 313 10.62 -13.28 14.57
CA LEU A 313 11.36 -14.32 13.84
C LEU A 313 12.86 -14.23 14.09
N ARG A 314 13.43 -13.02 14.18
CA ARG A 314 14.85 -12.83 14.45
C ARG A 314 15.25 -13.26 15.85
N GLU A 315 14.44 -12.93 16.85
CA GLU A 315 14.61 -13.40 18.23
C GLU A 315 14.54 -14.92 18.32
N PHE A 316 13.56 -15.53 17.63
CA PHE A 316 13.41 -16.98 17.53
C PHE A 316 14.64 -17.64 16.90
N GLU A 317 15.10 -17.14 15.75
CA GLU A 317 16.33 -17.62 15.08
C GLU A 317 17.58 -17.46 15.94
N SER A 318 17.68 -16.35 16.68
CA SER A 318 18.82 -16.09 17.57
C SER A 318 18.90 -17.12 18.71
N LYS A 319 17.76 -17.45 19.33
CA LYS A 319 17.67 -18.47 20.39
C LYS A 319 18.07 -19.85 19.87
N ILE A 320 17.63 -20.23 18.68
CA ILE A 320 18.00 -21.51 18.03
C ILE A 320 19.50 -21.58 17.73
N ASN A 321 20.10 -20.50 17.23
CA ASN A 321 21.52 -20.50 16.91
C ASN A 321 22.40 -20.47 18.17
N SER A 322 21.93 -19.80 19.23
CA SER A 322 22.66 -19.72 20.51
C SER A 322 22.76 -21.08 21.21
N SER A 323 21.72 -21.92 21.12
CA SER A 323 21.77 -23.29 21.64
C SER A 323 22.71 -24.19 20.84
N LYS A 324 22.93 -23.91 19.55
CA LYS A 324 23.91 -24.63 18.72
C LYS A 324 25.35 -24.41 19.17
N THR A 325 25.70 -23.17 19.54
CA THR A 325 27.06 -22.84 20.01
C THR A 325 27.40 -23.46 21.37
N ILE A 326 26.40 -23.78 22.19
CA ILE A 326 26.61 -24.42 23.51
C ILE A 326 26.89 -25.91 23.34
N GLU A 327 26.16 -26.62 22.46
CA GLU A 327 26.40 -28.04 22.17
C GLU A 327 27.72 -28.30 21.41
N GLU A 328 28.20 -27.37 20.58
CA GLU A 328 29.50 -27.52 19.88
C GLU A 328 30.72 -27.25 20.79
N LYS A 329 30.51 -26.74 22.01
CA LYS A 329 31.57 -26.44 23.00
C LYS A 329 31.67 -27.44 24.14
N ILE A 330 30.76 -28.41 24.21
CA ILE A 330 30.74 -29.50 25.21
C ILE A 330 31.31 -30.75 24.55
#